data_AF-I2NRB1-F1
#
_entry.id   AF-I2NRB1-F1
#
_cell.length_a   1.000
_cell.length_b   1.000
_cell.length_c   1.000
_cell.angle_alpha   90.00
_cell.angle_beta   90.00
_cell.angle_gamma   90.00
#
_symmetry.space_group_name_H-M   'P 1'
#
loop_
_entity.id
_entity.type
_entity.pdbx_description
1 polymer ?
#
loop_
_entity_poly.entity_id
_entity_poly.type
_entity_poly.pdbx_seq_one_letter_code
_entity_poly.pdbx_strand_id
1 'polypeptide(L)'
;MFKPYTQIIGSDDTFQEGEGHKTFSFSKNIVDDKQHLSVTVFKGTSDWLYLYDHELDSKTMIGFVYDSHKKAIVQERVYLETDDKIYKGQQFLDHLAAYGKDRTWLKKQSKKVAEQYILGTWFKNGSSRYSLKNLGNMKIEYNKLIEE
;
A
#
# COMPACT_ATOMS: atom_id res chain seq x y z
N MET A 1 -6.43 -15.87 -21.71
CA MET A 1 -5.02 -15.93 -21.27
C MET A 1 -4.95 -15.28 -19.90
N PHE A 2 -4.50 -15.98 -18.86
CA PHE A 2 -4.27 -15.37 -17.54
C PHE A 2 -2.99 -14.54 -17.62
N LYS A 3 -3.04 -13.27 -17.22
CA LYS A 3 -1.84 -12.43 -17.14
C LYS A 3 -0.99 -12.90 -15.95
N PRO A 4 0.34 -12.99 -16.07
CA PRO A 4 1.21 -13.24 -14.94
C PRO A 4 1.04 -12.14 -13.88
N TYR A 5 1.22 -12.50 -12.61
CA TYR A 5 1.00 -11.63 -11.45
C TYR A 5 1.66 -10.26 -11.59
N THR A 6 2.90 -10.22 -12.09
CA THR A 6 3.68 -8.99 -12.25
C THR A 6 3.04 -8.02 -13.24
N GLN A 7 2.46 -8.52 -14.34
CA GLN A 7 1.64 -7.71 -15.25
C GLN A 7 0.35 -7.21 -14.60
N ILE A 8 -0.20 -7.91 -13.60
CA ILE A 8 -1.41 -7.46 -12.91
C ILE A 8 -1.10 -6.24 -12.05
N ILE A 9 0.01 -6.25 -11.32
CA ILE A 9 0.45 -5.14 -10.46
C ILE A 9 1.21 -4.03 -11.23
N GLY A 10 1.36 -4.17 -12.55
CA GLY A 10 2.06 -3.21 -13.40
C GLY A 10 3.58 -3.19 -13.17
N SER A 11 4.16 -4.30 -12.72
CA SER A 11 5.60 -4.48 -12.58
C SER A 11 6.16 -5.18 -13.82
N ASP A 12 7.30 -4.69 -14.31
CA ASP A 12 8.03 -5.30 -15.44
C ASP A 12 8.91 -6.49 -15.00
N ASP A 13 8.97 -6.77 -13.70
CA ASP A 13 9.79 -7.85 -13.15
C ASP A 13 9.14 -9.23 -13.32
N THR A 14 9.94 -10.28 -13.09
CA THR A 14 9.50 -11.68 -13.14
C THR A 14 9.83 -12.42 -11.84
N PHE A 15 8.91 -13.28 -11.38
CA PHE A 15 9.15 -14.19 -10.25
C PHE A 15 10.04 -15.35 -10.71
N GLN A 16 11.18 -15.59 -10.06
CA GLN A 16 12.07 -16.72 -10.39
C GLN A 16 11.75 -17.95 -9.53
N GLU A 17 11.85 -19.15 -10.10
CA GLU A 17 11.67 -20.40 -9.35
C GLU A 17 12.81 -20.57 -8.33
N GLY A 18 12.47 -20.50 -7.04
CA GLY A 18 13.41 -20.74 -5.92
C GLY A 18 13.32 -19.70 -4.80
N GLU A 19 12.78 -18.50 -5.10
CA GLU A 19 12.60 -17.44 -4.12
C GLU A 19 11.41 -17.76 -3.18
N GLY A 20 11.61 -17.69 -1.86
CA GLY A 20 10.55 -17.90 -0.86
C GLY A 20 9.56 -16.73 -0.79
N HIS A 21 10.03 -15.53 -1.11
CA HIS A 21 9.24 -14.32 -1.31
C HIS A 21 9.93 -13.40 -2.31
N LYS A 22 9.18 -12.47 -2.91
CA LYS A 22 9.71 -11.45 -3.81
C LYS A 22 8.95 -10.15 -3.68
N THR A 23 9.67 -9.03 -3.71
CA THR A 23 9.09 -7.69 -3.71
C THR A 23 9.09 -7.12 -5.12
N PHE A 24 7.97 -6.49 -5.48
CA PHE A 24 7.77 -5.84 -6.77
C PHE A 24 7.33 -4.40 -6.55
N SER A 25 7.94 -3.45 -7.24
CA SER A 25 7.47 -2.07 -7.24
C SER A 25 6.31 -1.90 -8.23
N PHE A 26 5.30 -1.12 -7.82
CA PHE A 26 4.27 -0.65 -8.72
C PHE A 26 4.87 0.35 -9.71
N SER A 27 4.32 0.40 -10.92
CA SER A 27 4.76 1.36 -11.93
C SER A 27 4.61 2.80 -11.45
N LYS A 28 5.56 3.65 -11.85
CA LYS A 28 5.55 5.10 -11.59
C LYS A 28 4.36 5.84 -12.23
N ASN A 29 3.59 5.22 -13.12
CA ASN A 29 2.35 5.80 -13.63
C ASN A 29 1.12 5.55 -12.71
N ILE A 30 1.28 4.74 -11.66
CA ILE A 30 0.21 4.46 -10.67
C ILE A 30 0.33 5.40 -9.47
N VAL A 31 1.55 5.75 -9.07
CA VAL A 31 1.86 6.56 -7.88
C VAL A 31 2.42 7.93 -8.28
N ASP A 32 2.25 8.95 -7.43
CA ASP A 32 2.82 10.28 -7.69
C ASP A 32 4.36 10.29 -7.52
N ASP A 33 5.07 11.32 -7.99
CA ASP A 33 6.55 11.37 -8.04
C ASP A 33 7.24 11.13 -6.69
N LYS A 34 6.64 11.64 -5.60
CA LYS A 34 7.13 11.49 -4.21
C LYS A 34 6.63 10.24 -3.51
N GLN A 35 6.04 9.32 -4.25
CA GLN A 35 5.40 8.14 -3.72
C GLN A 35 6.08 6.88 -4.25
N HIS A 36 6.13 5.89 -3.38
CA HIS A 36 6.53 4.55 -3.73
C HIS A 36 5.48 3.57 -3.21
N LEU A 37 5.16 2.57 -4.01
CA LEU A 37 4.31 1.46 -3.59
C LEU A 37 4.97 0.18 -4.08
N SER A 38 5.11 -0.78 -3.19
CA SER A 38 5.61 -2.10 -3.50
C SER A 38 4.73 -3.17 -2.90
N VAL A 39 4.84 -4.39 -3.43
CA VAL A 39 4.17 -5.58 -2.90
C VAL A 39 5.16 -6.72 -2.78
N THR A 40 5.21 -7.31 -1.60
CA THR A 40 5.93 -8.54 -1.32
C THR A 40 4.97 -9.72 -1.40
N VAL A 41 5.26 -10.64 -2.30
CA VAL A 41 4.51 -11.88 -2.52
C VAL A 41 5.28 -13.03 -1.89
N PHE A 42 4.58 -13.85 -1.11
CA PHE A 42 5.14 -15.06 -0.50
C PHE A 42 4.71 -16.29 -1.30
N LYS A 43 5.65 -17.19 -1.58
CA LYS A 43 5.37 -18.39 -2.39
C LYS A 43 4.39 -19.31 -1.64
N GLY A 44 3.34 -19.75 -2.35
CA GLY A 44 2.38 -20.72 -1.81
C GLY A 44 1.30 -20.12 -0.91
N THR A 45 1.25 -18.79 -0.75
CA THR A 45 0.19 -18.10 0.01
C THR A 45 -0.57 -17.11 -0.87
N SER A 46 -1.74 -16.69 -0.40
CA SER A 46 -2.49 -15.54 -0.92
C SER A 46 -2.22 -14.27 -0.12
N ASP A 47 -1.19 -14.29 0.73
CA ASP A 47 -0.88 -13.22 1.66
C ASP A 47 0.22 -12.38 1.04
N TRP A 48 -0.08 -11.12 0.78
CA TRP A 48 0.85 -10.15 0.23
C TRP A 48 0.96 -8.97 1.16
N LEU A 49 2.16 -8.42 1.23
CA LEU A 49 2.46 -7.26 2.06
C LEU A 49 2.72 -6.07 1.13
N TYR A 50 1.86 -5.06 1.21
CA TYR A 50 2.05 -3.82 0.49
C TYR A 50 2.73 -2.79 1.38
N LEU A 51 3.81 -2.20 0.88
CA LEU A 51 4.50 -1.09 1.53
C LEU A 51 4.35 0.15 0.65
N TYR A 52 3.77 1.19 1.22
CA TYR A 52 3.64 2.50 0.61
C TYR A 52 4.45 3.52 1.38
N ASP A 53 5.25 4.31 0.67
CA ASP A 53 6.05 5.40 1.23
C ASP A 53 5.69 6.71 0.53
N HIS A 54 5.61 7.79 1.31
CA HIS A 54 5.42 9.16 0.83
C HIS A 54 6.52 10.06 1.37
N GLU A 55 7.39 10.53 0.48
CA GLU A 55 8.46 11.47 0.83
C GLU A 55 7.87 12.85 1.17
N LEU A 56 8.10 13.31 2.40
CA LEU A 56 7.78 14.67 2.84
C LEU A 56 8.92 15.63 2.51
N ASP A 57 10.14 15.19 2.79
CA ASP A 57 11.41 15.82 2.43
C ASP A 57 12.50 14.74 2.31
N SER A 58 13.74 15.15 2.03
CA SER A 58 14.88 14.26 1.80
C SER A 58 15.22 13.31 2.95
N LYS A 59 14.70 13.57 4.16
CA LYS A 59 15.00 12.81 5.38
C LYS A 59 13.77 12.20 6.02
N THR A 60 12.57 12.50 5.52
CA THR A 60 11.32 12.21 6.22
C THR A 60 10.30 11.61 5.28
N MET A 61 9.77 10.44 5.65
CA MET A 61 8.74 9.74 4.89
C MET A 61 7.60 9.27 5.77
N ILE A 62 6.41 9.16 5.18
CA ILE A 62 5.25 8.51 5.80
C ILE A 62 5.16 7.11 5.20
N GLY A 63 5.14 6.09 6.06
CA GLY A 63 4.98 4.70 5.65
C GLY A 63 3.61 4.14 6.03
N PHE A 64 2.97 3.46 5.07
CA PHE A 64 1.79 2.62 5.30
C PHE A 64 2.10 1.17 4.94
N VAL A 65 1.68 0.26 5.81
CA VAL A 65 1.80 -1.19 5.57
C VAL A 65 0.41 -1.78 5.50
N TYR A 66 0.10 -2.45 4.39
CA TYR A 66 -1.13 -3.20 4.22
C TYR A 66 -0.86 -4.69 4.07
N ASP A 67 -1.59 -5.52 4.82
CA ASP A 67 -1.55 -6.97 4.75
C ASP A 67 -2.80 -7.49 4.02
N SER A 68 -2.64 -8.44 3.10
CA SER A 68 -3.75 -9.02 2.34
C SER A 68 -4.35 -10.31 2.91
N HIS A 69 -3.97 -10.71 4.12
CA HIS A 69 -4.36 -11.98 4.72
C HIS A 69 -5.89 -12.11 4.89
N LYS A 70 -6.38 -13.34 4.82
CA LYS A 70 -7.82 -13.70 4.96
C LYS A 70 -8.77 -12.94 4.01
N LYS A 71 -8.29 -12.59 2.80
CA LYS A 71 -9.07 -11.87 1.78
C LYS A 71 -9.49 -10.46 2.25
N ALA A 72 -8.68 -9.80 3.06
CA ALA A 72 -8.88 -8.39 3.40
C ALA A 72 -7.68 -7.57 2.89
N ILE A 73 -7.79 -6.24 2.87
CA ILE A 73 -6.66 -5.31 2.79
C ILE A 73 -6.66 -4.56 4.13
N VAL A 74 -5.76 -4.95 5.02
CA VAL A 74 -5.71 -4.44 6.40
C VAL A 74 -4.51 -3.53 6.56
N GLN A 75 -4.72 -2.27 6.91
CA GLN A 75 -3.66 -1.30 7.17
C GLN A 75 -3.08 -1.50 8.58
N GLU A 76 -2.14 -2.43 8.69
CA GLU A 76 -1.49 -2.83 9.93
C GLU A 76 -0.68 -1.69 10.57
N ARG A 77 0.02 -0.89 9.76
CA ARG A 77 0.93 0.14 10.28
C ARG A 77 0.80 1.44 9.52
N VAL A 78 0.85 2.52 10.30
CA VAL A 78 1.10 3.88 9.83
C VAL A 78 2.17 4.50 10.70
N TYR A 79 3.16 5.13 10.07
CA TYR A 79 4.28 5.72 10.76
C TYR A 79 4.89 6.87 9.96
N LEU A 80 5.68 7.68 10.65
CA LEU A 80 6.62 8.62 10.03
C LEU A 80 8.02 8.17 10.38
N GLU A 81 8.87 8.07 9.38
CA GLU A 81 10.26 7.68 9.52
C GLU A 81 11.14 8.85 9.14
N THR A 82 12.13 9.13 9.99
CA THR A 82 13.26 10.00 9.70
C THR A 82 14.54 9.17 9.62
N ASP A 83 15.64 9.77 9.18
CA ASP A 83 16.99 9.14 9.16
C ASP A 83 17.32 8.35 10.45
N ASP A 84 16.87 8.85 11.60
CA ASP A 84 17.25 8.32 12.91
C ASP A 84 16.11 7.59 13.66
N LYS A 85 14.85 7.77 13.26
CA LYS A 85 13.72 7.41 14.12
C LYS A 85 12.41 7.12 13.38
N ILE A 86 11.66 6.15 13.93
CA ILE A 86 10.28 5.87 13.52
C ILE A 86 9.31 6.36 14.60
N TYR A 87 8.38 7.21 14.21
CA TYR A 87 7.30 7.75 15.03
C TYR A 87 5.98 7.06 14.70
N LYS A 88 5.19 6.76 15.75
CA LYS A 88 3.89 6.08 15.66
C LYS A 88 2.89 6.75 16.60
N GLY A 89 1.60 6.46 16.42
CA GLY A 89 0.54 6.96 17.30
C GLY A 89 0.51 8.50 17.35
N GLN A 90 0.34 9.07 18.54
CA GLN A 90 0.27 10.52 18.70
C GLN A 90 1.55 11.23 18.27
N GLN A 91 2.73 10.67 18.55
CA GLN A 91 3.99 11.29 18.15
C GLN A 91 4.12 11.41 16.63
N PHE A 92 3.60 10.44 15.88
CA PHE A 92 3.52 10.55 14.42
C PHE A 92 2.67 11.76 14.01
N LEU A 93 1.48 11.92 14.59
CA LEU A 93 0.58 13.02 14.26
C LEU A 93 1.19 14.40 14.60
N ASP A 94 1.89 14.48 15.74
CA ASP A 94 2.55 15.72 16.17
C ASP A 94 3.64 16.14 15.17
N HIS A 95 4.44 15.19 14.68
CA HIS A 95 5.47 15.47 13.68
C HIS A 95 4.87 15.74 12.30
N LEU A 96 3.78 15.05 11.95
CA LEU A 96 3.09 15.24 10.68
C LEU A 96 2.50 16.66 10.56
N ALA A 97 2.05 17.24 11.67
CA ALA A 97 1.49 18.60 11.71
C ALA A 97 2.50 19.67 11.25
N ALA A 98 3.80 19.46 11.48
CA ALA A 98 4.87 20.35 10.99
C ALA A 98 4.90 20.46 9.46
N TYR A 99 4.35 19.46 8.76
CA TYR A 99 4.23 19.41 7.30
C TYR A 99 2.85 19.86 6.78
N GLY A 100 2.05 20.50 7.64
CA GLY A 100 0.70 20.96 7.30
C GLY A 100 -0.27 19.81 6.98
N LYS A 101 -0.01 18.61 7.52
CA LYS A 101 -0.81 17.40 7.30
C LYS A 101 -1.43 16.96 8.62
N ASP A 102 -2.66 16.50 8.55
CA ASP A 102 -3.46 16.09 9.71
C ASP A 102 -4.05 14.69 9.49
N ARG A 103 -4.87 14.23 10.44
CA ARG A 103 -5.59 12.94 10.30
C ARG A 103 -6.48 12.92 9.05
N THR A 104 -7.08 14.06 8.67
CA THR A 104 -7.89 14.17 7.45
C THR A 104 -7.07 13.84 6.20
N TRP A 105 -5.86 14.37 6.12
CA TRP A 105 -4.92 14.05 5.05
C TRP A 105 -4.54 12.57 5.06
N LEU A 106 -4.22 12.00 6.22
CA LEU A 106 -3.89 10.57 6.34
C LEU A 106 -5.03 9.67 5.89
N LYS A 107 -6.27 10.01 6.25
CA LYS A 107 -7.46 9.25 5.85
C LYS A 107 -7.64 9.27 4.34
N LYS A 108 -7.50 10.44 3.71
CA LYS A 108 -7.57 10.57 2.25
C LYS A 108 -6.46 9.77 1.56
N GLN A 109 -5.23 9.88 2.07
CA GLN A 109 -4.10 9.19 1.45
C GLN A 109 -4.18 7.67 1.63
N SER A 110 -4.57 7.19 2.81
CA SER A 110 -4.73 5.76 3.07
C SER A 110 -5.80 5.14 2.18
N LYS A 111 -6.92 5.86 1.96
CA LYS A 111 -7.94 5.46 1.00
C LYS A 111 -7.43 5.48 -0.44
N LYS A 112 -6.70 6.53 -0.85
CA LYS A 112 -6.10 6.61 -2.19
C LYS A 112 -5.22 5.38 -2.46
N VAL A 113 -4.36 5.03 -1.51
CA VAL A 113 -3.44 3.89 -1.64
C VAL A 113 -4.20 2.56 -1.75
N ALA A 114 -5.10 2.26 -0.80
CA ALA A 114 -5.82 0.99 -0.81
C ALA A 114 -6.79 0.88 -2.00
N GLU A 115 -7.63 1.89 -2.20
CA GLU A 115 -8.77 1.82 -3.11
C GLU A 115 -8.39 2.12 -4.56
N GLN A 116 -7.51 3.10 -4.79
CA GLN A 116 -7.15 3.53 -6.14
C GLN A 116 -5.87 2.85 -6.64
N TYR A 117 -4.81 2.84 -5.83
CA TYR A 117 -3.54 2.28 -6.29
C TYR A 117 -3.55 0.76 -6.27
N ILE A 118 -3.76 0.16 -5.10
CA ILE A 118 -3.74 -1.30 -4.96
C ILE A 118 -4.94 -1.88 -5.70
N LEU A 119 -6.16 -1.63 -5.22
CA LEU A 119 -7.35 -2.26 -5.76
C LEU A 119 -7.71 -1.79 -7.17
N GLY A 120 -7.53 -0.51 -7.49
CA GLY A 120 -7.77 -0.02 -8.85
C GLY A 120 -6.89 -0.71 -9.90
N THR A 121 -5.63 -0.99 -9.57
CA THR A 121 -4.72 -1.77 -10.42
C THR A 121 -5.22 -3.21 -10.59
N TRP A 122 -5.64 -3.86 -9.50
CA TRP A 122 -6.25 -5.19 -9.51
C TRP A 122 -7.51 -5.26 -10.38
N PHE A 123 -8.42 -4.29 -10.26
CA PHE A 123 -9.65 -4.26 -11.05
C PHE A 123 -9.38 -4.07 -12.54
N LYS A 124 -8.43 -3.19 -12.88
CA LYS A 124 -8.06 -2.89 -14.26
C LYS A 124 -7.40 -4.10 -14.94
N ASN A 125 -6.49 -4.78 -14.26
CA ASN A 125 -5.60 -5.76 -14.88
C ASN A 125 -5.95 -7.23 -14.58
N GLY A 126 -6.65 -7.50 -13.46
CA GLY A 126 -6.91 -8.85 -12.96
C GLY A 126 -8.31 -9.39 -13.29
N SER A 127 -9.39 -8.63 -13.03
CA SER A 127 -10.76 -9.08 -13.27
C SER A 127 -11.78 -7.93 -13.26
N SER A 128 -12.46 -7.72 -14.39
CA SER A 128 -13.53 -6.71 -14.55
C SER A 128 -14.79 -6.95 -13.71
N ARG A 129 -14.91 -8.12 -13.06
CA ARG A 129 -16.06 -8.49 -12.22
C ARG A 129 -16.11 -7.76 -10.88
N TYR A 130 -14.98 -7.21 -10.43
CA TYR A 130 -14.86 -6.54 -9.14
C TYR A 130 -14.64 -5.04 -9.31
N SER A 131 -15.12 -4.26 -8.35
CA SER A 131 -14.93 -2.82 -8.29
C SER A 131 -15.03 -2.34 -6.84
N LEU A 132 -14.76 -1.07 -6.57
CA LEU A 132 -15.00 -0.50 -5.23
C LEU A 132 -16.48 -0.61 -4.80
N LYS A 133 -17.42 -0.68 -5.75
CA LYS A 133 -18.84 -0.90 -5.46
C LYS A 133 -19.21 -2.38 -5.28
N ASN A 134 -18.32 -3.30 -5.67
CA ASN A 134 -18.52 -4.74 -5.59
C ASN A 134 -17.19 -5.44 -5.27
N LEU A 135 -16.83 -5.50 -3.98
CA LEU A 135 -15.63 -6.17 -3.47
C LEU A 135 -15.84 -7.69 -3.27
N GLY A 136 -17.06 -8.20 -3.48
CA GLY A 136 -17.42 -9.56 -3.12
C GLY A 136 -17.22 -9.79 -1.62
N ASN A 137 -16.39 -10.79 -1.27
CA ASN A 137 -16.09 -11.13 0.12
C ASN A 137 -14.89 -10.35 0.70
N MET A 138 -14.26 -9.49 -0.09
CA MET A 138 -13.08 -8.75 0.34
C MET A 138 -13.48 -7.53 1.19
N LYS A 139 -12.68 -7.24 2.22
CA LYS A 139 -12.85 -6.08 3.11
C LYS A 139 -11.62 -5.19 3.09
N ILE A 140 -11.80 -3.94 3.45
CA ILE A 140 -10.71 -2.98 3.66
C ILE A 140 -10.82 -2.50 5.10
N GLU A 141 -9.72 -2.57 5.84
CA GLU A 141 -9.67 -2.17 7.24
C GLU A 141 -8.51 -1.17 7.39
N TYR A 142 -8.82 0.04 7.88
CA TYR A 142 -7.83 1.09 8.07
C TYR A 142 -7.29 1.08 9.51
N ASN A 143 -6.09 1.62 9.68
CA ASN A 143 -5.48 1.67 11.00
C ASN A 143 -6.34 2.53 11.94
N LYS A 144 -6.48 2.12 13.21
CA LYS A 144 -7.30 2.85 14.20
C LYS A 144 -6.90 4.32 14.33
N LEU A 145 -5.61 4.64 14.24
CA LEU A 145 -5.11 6.01 14.31
C LEU A 145 -5.71 6.93 13.22
N ILE A 146 -6.16 6.36 12.10
CA ILE A 146 -6.77 7.07 10.97
C ILE A 146 -8.29 7.14 11.09
N GLU A 147 -8.90 6.16 11.76
CA GLU A 147 -10.36 6.09 11.94
C GLU A 147 -10.86 6.84 13.18
N GLU A 148 -10.00 7.08 14.17
CA GLU A 148 -10.25 7.96 15.34
C GLU A 148 -10.32 9.44 14.97
#